data_AF-A0A3Q9EWH0-F1
#
_entry.id   AF-A0A3Q9EWH0-F1
#
_cell.length_a   1.000
_cell.length_b   1.000
_cell.length_c   1.000
_cell.angle_alpha   90.00
_cell.angle_beta   90.00
_cell.angle_gamma   90.00
#
_symmetry.space_group_name_H-M   'P 1'
#
loop_
_entity.id
_entity.type
_entity.pdbx_description
1 polymer ?
#
loop_
_entity_poly.entity_id
_entity_poly.type
_entity_poly.pdbx_seq_one_letter_code
_entity_poly.pdbx_strand_id
1 'polypeptide(L)'
;MTEQPPPPAPGFGPPPPQYAPGQPGQPSYAPAQPPYAPLPPQPAPAGPEFLAVDKRNAVVVDVSGVVFELGDFTMEFPWPEIRSVHYKASPDGKALMVAVVHMDGRFFECVVEAKPRTKLQEWFPQLAWVLGHYRPAG
;
A
#
# COMPACT_ATOMS: atom_id res chain seq x y z
N MET A 1 43.30 -1.12 -15.94
CA MET A 1 42.11 -1.98 -15.87
C MET A 1 42.08 -2.51 -14.45
N THR A 2 41.42 -1.80 -13.55
CA THR A 2 41.40 -2.13 -12.11
C THR A 2 40.08 -2.79 -11.80
N GLU A 3 40.11 -4.12 -11.76
CA GLU A 3 38.98 -4.96 -11.35
C GLU A 3 38.74 -4.77 -9.85
N GLN A 4 37.51 -4.37 -9.52
CA GLN A 4 37.03 -4.13 -8.18
C GLN A 4 36.61 -5.47 -7.54
N PRO A 5 37.08 -5.82 -6.33
CA PRO A 5 36.74 -7.10 -5.70
C PRO A 5 35.27 -7.17 -5.25
N PRO A 6 34.66 -8.37 -5.21
CA PRO A 6 33.27 -8.56 -4.80
C PRO A 6 33.04 -8.29 -3.30
N PRO A 7 31.82 -7.94 -2.87
CA PRO A 7 31.49 -7.70 -1.46
C PRO A 7 31.52 -9.00 -0.63
N PRO A 8 31.80 -8.93 0.67
CA PRO A 8 31.84 -10.10 1.54
C PRO A 8 30.43 -10.65 1.82
N ALA A 9 30.30 -11.96 1.83
CA ALA A 9 29.09 -12.68 2.24
C ALA A 9 28.76 -12.40 3.73
N PRO A 10 27.48 -12.36 4.13
CA PRO A 10 27.09 -12.25 5.54
C PRO A 10 27.67 -13.39 6.37
N GLY A 11 28.40 -13.01 7.41
CA GLY A 11 29.12 -13.91 8.30
C GLY A 11 28.25 -15.01 8.89
N PHE A 12 28.81 -16.22 8.80
CA PHE A 12 28.43 -17.41 9.53
C PHE A 12 28.27 -17.12 11.02
N GLY A 13 27.19 -17.66 11.61
CA GLY A 13 26.94 -17.64 13.04
C GLY A 13 28.03 -18.34 13.86
N PRO A 14 27.94 -18.29 15.20
CA PRO A 14 28.97 -18.82 16.08
C PRO A 14 29.21 -20.33 15.85
N PRO A 15 30.48 -20.80 15.97
CA PRO A 15 30.81 -22.20 15.74
C PRO A 15 30.19 -23.11 16.83
N PRO A 16 29.83 -24.35 16.50
CA PRO A 16 29.34 -25.29 17.50
C PRO A 16 30.49 -25.72 18.44
N PRO A 17 30.23 -25.89 19.76
CA PRO A 17 31.22 -26.41 20.69
C PRO A 17 31.52 -27.90 20.41
N GLN A 18 32.83 -28.23 20.41
CA GLN A 18 33.34 -29.59 20.31
C GLN A 18 33.01 -30.39 21.58
N TYR A 19 32.43 -31.58 21.41
CA TYR A 19 32.12 -32.51 22.51
C TYR A 19 33.35 -33.32 22.94
N ALA A 20 33.65 -33.30 24.24
CA ALA A 20 34.45 -34.30 24.94
C ALA A 20 33.58 -35.52 25.32
N PRO A 21 34.15 -36.74 25.44
CA PRO A 21 33.34 -37.94 25.65
C PRO A 21 33.08 -38.25 27.14
N GLY A 22 31.79 -38.47 27.46
CA GLY A 22 31.35 -39.54 28.36
C GLY A 22 31.06 -39.19 29.82
N GLN A 23 29.78 -38.91 30.13
CA GLN A 23 29.16 -39.29 31.41
C GLN A 23 27.80 -39.97 31.14
N PRO A 24 27.52 -41.15 31.73
CA PRO A 24 26.25 -41.82 31.54
C PRO A 24 25.22 -41.35 32.58
N GLY A 25 24.04 -40.98 32.08
CA GLY A 25 22.79 -41.16 32.80
C GLY A 25 22.24 -39.97 33.57
N GLN A 26 21.58 -39.04 32.87
CA GLN A 26 20.36 -38.39 33.36
C GLN A 26 19.38 -38.22 32.19
N PRO A 27 18.10 -38.62 32.31
CA PRO A 27 17.11 -38.34 31.28
C PRO A 27 16.79 -36.85 31.29
N SER A 28 17.43 -36.11 30.38
CA SER A 28 17.03 -34.75 30.05
C SER A 28 15.67 -34.81 29.37
N TYR A 29 14.60 -34.49 30.10
CA TYR A 29 13.31 -34.16 29.52
C TYR A 29 13.47 -32.85 28.73
N ALA A 30 13.89 -32.95 27.48
CA ALA A 30 13.72 -31.86 26.52
C ALA A 30 12.21 -31.72 26.25
N PRO A 31 11.60 -30.54 26.42
CA PRO A 31 10.23 -30.35 25.99
C PRO A 31 10.18 -30.54 24.47
N ALA A 32 9.28 -31.41 24.02
CA ALA A 32 9.00 -31.59 22.60
C ALA A 32 8.64 -30.23 22.00
N GLN A 33 9.36 -29.83 20.95
CA GLN A 33 8.98 -28.62 20.21
C GLN A 33 7.57 -28.86 19.63
N PRO A 34 6.60 -27.97 19.91
CA PRO A 34 5.27 -28.13 19.35
C PRO A 34 5.36 -28.10 17.81
N PRO A 35 4.51 -28.88 17.12
CA PRO A 35 4.46 -28.85 15.67
C PRO A 35 4.25 -27.41 15.20
N TYR A 36 5.00 -26.99 14.19
CA TYR A 36 4.89 -25.67 13.56
C TYR A 36 3.41 -25.34 13.34
N ALA A 37 2.86 -24.47 14.19
CA ALA A 37 1.58 -23.86 13.93
C ALA A 37 1.73 -23.02 12.66
N PRO A 38 0.78 -23.07 11.71
CA PRO A 38 0.82 -22.19 10.56
C PRO A 38 0.90 -20.75 11.06
N LEU A 39 1.95 -20.04 10.62
CA LEU A 39 2.10 -18.62 10.91
C LEU A 39 0.81 -17.92 10.44
N PRO A 40 0.26 -16.97 11.23
CA PRO A 40 -0.86 -16.18 10.77
C PRO A 40 -0.49 -15.54 9.42
N PRO A 41 -1.45 -15.41 8.48
CA PRO A 41 -1.17 -14.80 7.19
C PRO A 41 -0.56 -13.42 7.43
N GLN A 42 0.67 -13.24 6.98
CA GLN A 42 1.37 -11.98 7.08
C GLN A 42 0.55 -10.97 6.27
N PRO A 43 0.19 -9.79 6.83
CA PRO A 43 -0.58 -8.81 6.09
C PRO A 43 0.16 -8.51 4.78
N ALA A 44 -0.55 -8.63 3.67
CA ALA A 44 -0.01 -8.26 2.37
C ALA A 44 0.52 -6.81 2.47
N PRO A 45 1.66 -6.50 1.83
CA PRO A 45 2.17 -5.14 1.85
C PRO A 45 1.06 -4.19 1.37
N ALA A 46 0.72 -3.22 2.20
CA ALA A 46 -0.27 -2.21 1.85
C ALA A 46 0.22 -1.52 0.57
N GLY A 47 -0.61 -1.56 -0.48
CA GLY A 47 -0.30 -0.87 -1.72
C GLY A 47 -0.27 0.65 -1.52
N PRO A 48 0.16 1.40 -2.53
CA PRO A 48 0.21 2.85 -2.42
C PRO A 48 -1.17 3.45 -2.19
N GLU A 49 -1.27 4.52 -1.42
CA GLU A 49 -2.54 5.19 -1.12
C GLU A 49 -2.47 6.69 -1.42
N PHE A 50 -3.63 7.25 -1.75
CA PHE A 50 -3.84 8.67 -1.94
C PHE A 50 -5.02 9.13 -1.09
N LEU A 51 -4.84 10.27 -0.42
CA LEU A 51 -5.87 10.93 0.38
C LEU A 51 -5.87 12.43 0.07
N ALA A 52 -7.03 12.93 -0.37
CA ALA A 52 -7.31 14.36 -0.45
C ALA A 52 -8.54 14.66 0.41
N VAL A 53 -8.42 15.63 1.32
CA VAL A 53 -9.50 16.02 2.25
C VAL A 53 -9.64 17.55 2.28
N ASP A 54 -10.88 18.01 2.25
CA ASP A 54 -11.26 19.40 2.57
C ASP A 54 -12.20 19.45 3.78
N LYS A 55 -12.87 20.59 4.01
CA LYS A 55 -13.79 20.78 5.14
C LYS A 55 -15.00 19.84 5.12
N ARG A 56 -15.45 19.40 3.94
CA ARG A 56 -16.68 18.65 3.71
C ARG A 56 -16.47 17.37 2.91
N ASN A 57 -15.46 17.34 2.05
CA ASN A 57 -15.29 16.22 1.12
C ASN A 57 -13.93 15.54 1.29
N ALA A 58 -13.88 14.26 0.93
CA ALA A 58 -12.64 13.53 0.79
C ALA A 58 -12.66 12.62 -0.45
N VAL A 59 -11.46 12.35 -0.95
CA VAL A 59 -11.20 11.31 -1.94
C VAL A 59 -10.08 10.43 -1.40
N VAL A 60 -10.36 9.14 -1.29
CA VAL A 60 -9.39 8.09 -0.95
C VAL A 60 -9.19 7.21 -2.17
N VAL A 61 -7.94 6.83 -2.46
CA VAL A 61 -7.62 5.81 -3.46
C VAL A 61 -6.61 4.85 -2.85
N ASP A 62 -6.97 3.59 -2.72
CA ASP A 62 -6.17 2.55 -2.06
C ASP A 62 -6.35 1.20 -2.77
N VAL A 63 -5.87 0.12 -2.14
CA VAL A 63 -5.97 -1.24 -2.68
C VAL A 63 -7.42 -1.71 -2.84
N SER A 64 -8.35 -1.17 -2.06
CA SER A 64 -9.76 -1.53 -2.09
C SER A 64 -10.48 -0.90 -3.27
N GLY A 65 -10.12 0.33 -3.64
CA GLY A 65 -10.78 1.06 -4.71
C GLY A 65 -10.63 2.57 -4.60
N VAL A 66 -11.71 3.28 -4.95
CA VAL A 66 -11.86 4.72 -4.76
C VAL A 66 -13.00 4.98 -3.80
N VAL A 67 -12.82 5.86 -2.82
CA VAL A 67 -13.88 6.29 -1.91
C VAL A 67 -14.09 7.79 -2.04
N PHE A 68 -15.33 8.21 -2.20
CA PHE A 68 -15.74 9.60 -2.11
C PHE A 68 -16.52 9.83 -0.82
N GLU A 69 -16.05 10.78 -0.01
CA GLU A 69 -16.82 11.30 1.11
C GLU A 69 -17.37 12.67 0.71
N LEU A 70 -18.68 12.87 0.84
CA LEU A 70 -19.44 14.03 0.39
C LEU A 70 -20.33 14.52 1.54
N GLY A 71 -19.74 15.21 2.51
CA GLY A 71 -20.41 15.64 3.72
C GLY A 71 -20.85 14.45 4.59
N ASP A 72 -22.13 14.10 4.52
CA ASP A 72 -22.75 13.04 5.31
C ASP A 72 -22.93 11.73 4.50
N PHE A 73 -22.45 11.70 3.27
CA PHE A 73 -22.61 10.57 2.35
C PHE A 73 -21.26 10.02 1.91
N THR A 74 -21.11 8.70 1.96
CA THR A 74 -19.90 7.99 1.50
C THR A 74 -20.26 7.10 0.32
N MET A 75 -19.42 7.12 -0.71
CA MET A 75 -19.52 6.26 -1.88
C MET A 75 -18.24 5.46 -2.02
N GLU A 76 -18.36 4.15 -2.09
CA GLU A 76 -17.25 3.23 -2.26
C GLU A 76 -17.33 2.62 -3.65
N PHE A 77 -16.21 2.64 -4.37
CA PHE A 77 -16.09 2.10 -5.72
C PHE A 77 -14.94 1.08 -5.74
N PRO A 78 -15.23 -0.21 -5.58
CA PRO A 78 -14.23 -1.26 -5.71
C PRO A 78 -13.59 -1.26 -7.10
N TRP A 79 -12.31 -1.60 -7.21
CA TRP A 79 -11.61 -1.64 -8.52
C TRP A 79 -12.33 -2.42 -9.64
N PRO A 80 -12.95 -3.60 -9.37
CA PRO A 80 -13.69 -4.34 -10.40
C PRO A 80 -14.90 -3.59 -10.98
N GLU A 81 -15.45 -2.63 -10.24
CA GLU A 81 -16.65 -1.87 -10.61
C GLU A 81 -16.31 -0.55 -11.33
N ILE A 82 -15.06 -0.11 -11.24
CA ILE A 82 -14.57 1.10 -11.88
C ILE A 82 -14.22 0.79 -13.33
N ARG A 83 -14.83 1.50 -14.28
CA ARG A 83 -14.43 1.51 -15.69
C ARG A 83 -13.22 2.41 -15.94
N SER A 84 -13.24 3.62 -15.39
CA SER A 84 -12.12 4.56 -15.48
C SER A 84 -12.19 5.59 -14.35
N VAL A 85 -11.04 6.14 -13.98
CA VAL A 85 -10.94 7.28 -13.06
C VAL A 85 -10.39 8.46 -13.84
N HIS A 86 -11.07 9.59 -13.79
CA HIS A 86 -10.64 10.85 -14.38
C HIS A 86 -10.35 11.85 -13.27
N TYR A 87 -9.35 12.69 -13.46
CA TYR A 87 -9.08 13.77 -12.52
C TYR A 87 -8.59 15.02 -13.26
N LYS A 88 -8.98 16.17 -12.75
CA LYS A 88 -8.60 17.49 -13.29
C LYS A 88 -8.66 18.55 -12.20
N ALA A 89 -8.06 19.70 -12.49
CA ALA A 89 -8.19 20.85 -11.61
C ALA A 89 -9.56 21.49 -11.87
N SER A 90 -10.15 22.08 -10.84
CA SER A 90 -11.30 22.96 -11.03
C SER A 90 -10.95 24.11 -11.98
N PRO A 91 -11.94 24.73 -12.66
CA PRO A 91 -11.67 25.84 -13.58
C PRO A 91 -10.90 27.01 -12.96
N ASP A 92 -11.07 27.24 -11.65
CA ASP A 92 -10.35 28.27 -10.89
C ASP A 92 -9.01 27.79 -10.32
N GLY A 93 -8.70 26.51 -10.46
CA GLY A 93 -7.43 25.89 -10.08
C GLY A 93 -7.22 25.74 -8.57
N LYS A 94 -8.31 25.74 -7.78
CA LYS A 94 -8.26 25.63 -6.31
C LYS A 94 -8.84 24.33 -5.76
N ALA A 95 -9.35 23.44 -6.62
CA ALA A 95 -9.85 22.14 -6.18
C ALA A 95 -9.39 21.03 -7.12
N LEU A 96 -9.27 19.84 -6.55
CA LEU A 96 -9.12 18.59 -7.27
C LEU A 96 -10.51 18.03 -7.56
N MET A 97 -10.83 17.83 -8.84
CA MET A 97 -12.03 17.13 -9.27
C MET A 97 -11.63 15.72 -9.63
N VAL A 98 -12.20 14.71 -8.98
CA VAL A 98 -12.01 13.29 -9.28
C VAL A 98 -13.35 12.71 -9.68
N ALA A 99 -13.36 11.93 -10.75
CA ALA A 99 -14.54 11.27 -11.22
C ALA A 99 -14.32 9.79 -11.50
N VAL A 100 -15.28 8.98 -11.10
CA VAL A 100 -15.35 7.54 -11.34
C VAL A 100 -16.41 7.29 -12.39
N VAL A 101 -16.01 6.65 -13.49
CA VAL A 101 -16.94 6.02 -14.42
C VAL A 101 -17.15 4.59 -13.95
N HIS A 102 -18.37 4.23 -13.62
CA HIS A 102 -18.74 2.89 -13.21
C HIS A 102 -18.89 1.96 -14.42
N MET A 103 -18.79 0.64 -14.23
CA MET A 103 -18.96 -0.34 -15.31
C MET A 103 -20.35 -0.27 -15.97
N ASP A 104 -21.38 0.06 -15.20
CA ASP A 104 -22.77 0.35 -15.64
C ASP A 104 -22.90 1.63 -16.51
N GLY A 105 -21.82 2.41 -16.66
CA GLY A 105 -21.82 3.66 -17.43
C GLY A 105 -22.22 4.90 -16.64
N ARG A 106 -22.56 4.76 -15.35
CA ARG A 106 -22.79 5.89 -14.44
C ARG A 106 -21.49 6.66 -14.19
N PHE A 107 -21.65 7.96 -13.94
CA PHE A 107 -20.55 8.87 -13.66
C PHE A 107 -20.77 9.51 -12.29
N PHE A 108 -19.74 9.45 -11.44
CA PHE A 108 -19.74 10.03 -10.10
C PHE A 108 -18.56 10.97 -9.98
N GLU A 109 -18.75 12.14 -9.39
CA GLU A 109 -17.71 13.15 -9.23
C GLU A 109 -17.63 13.60 -7.76
N CYS A 110 -16.40 13.76 -7.27
CA CYS A 110 -16.09 14.39 -5.99
C CYS A 110 -15.11 15.53 -6.23
N VAL A 111 -15.36 16.66 -5.56
CA VAL A 111 -14.53 17.86 -5.65
C VAL A 111 -13.96 18.15 -4.27
N VAL A 112 -12.62 18.20 -4.19
CA VAL A 112 -11.89 18.47 -2.95
C VAL A 112 -11.13 19.79 -3.03
N GLU A 113 -11.43 20.74 -2.16
CA GLU A 113 -10.73 22.04 -2.12
C GLU A 113 -9.25 21.88 -1.69
N ALA A 114 -8.34 22.39 -2.52
CA ALA A 114 -6.91 22.47 -2.25
C ALA A 114 -6.55 23.81 -1.59
N LYS A 115 -6.51 23.83 -0.25
CA LYS A 115 -6.05 24.98 0.54
C LYS A 115 -4.77 24.61 1.30
N PRO A 116 -3.60 25.21 0.97
CA PRO A 116 -3.32 26.19 -0.10
C PRO A 116 -3.28 25.57 -1.51
N ARG A 117 -3.32 26.40 -2.57
CA ARG A 117 -3.31 25.96 -3.99
C ARG A 117 -2.13 25.05 -4.34
N THR A 118 -0.99 25.19 -3.65
CA THR A 118 0.20 24.33 -3.81
C THR A 118 -0.13 22.85 -3.57
N LYS A 119 -1.07 22.53 -2.66
CA LYS A 119 -1.52 21.15 -2.44
C LYS A 119 -2.01 20.48 -3.70
N LEU A 120 -2.64 21.24 -4.60
CA LEU A 120 -3.09 20.68 -5.87
C LEU A 120 -1.90 20.16 -6.68
N GLN A 121 -0.80 20.92 -6.74
CA GLN A 121 0.40 20.48 -7.46
C GLN A 121 1.06 19.23 -6.85
N GLU A 122 0.90 19.01 -5.56
CA GLU A 122 1.37 17.80 -4.86
C GLU A 122 0.44 16.61 -5.12
N TRP A 123 -0.87 16.84 -5.12
CA TRP A 123 -1.86 15.79 -5.31
C TRP A 123 -1.85 15.18 -6.71
N PHE A 124 -1.65 15.97 -7.77
CA PHE A 124 -1.64 15.46 -9.15
C PHE A 124 -0.63 14.33 -9.40
N PRO A 125 0.68 14.48 -9.10
CA PRO A 125 1.66 13.43 -9.32
C PRO A 125 1.43 12.24 -8.39
N GLN A 126 1.02 12.47 -7.13
CA GLN A 126 0.71 11.38 -6.20
C GLN A 126 -0.46 10.54 -6.71
N LEU A 127 -1.57 11.19 -7.08
CA LEU A 127 -2.76 10.52 -7.62
C LEU A 127 -2.44 9.78 -8.91
N ALA A 128 -1.67 10.39 -9.82
CA ALA A 128 -1.24 9.74 -11.07
C ALA A 128 -0.45 8.45 -10.80
N TRP A 129 0.47 8.49 -9.83
CA TRP A 129 1.28 7.33 -9.46
C TRP A 129 0.44 6.21 -8.82
N VAL A 130 -0.45 6.56 -7.89
CA VAL A 130 -1.36 5.58 -7.24
C VAL A 130 -2.30 4.95 -8.26
N LEU A 131 -2.93 5.76 -9.13
CA LEU A 131 -3.78 5.24 -10.19
C LEU A 131 -3.00 4.36 -11.18
N GLY A 132 -1.77 4.73 -11.50
CA GLY A 132 -0.90 3.91 -12.35
C GLY A 132 -0.55 2.55 -11.74
N HIS A 133 -0.52 2.43 -10.40
CA HIS A 133 -0.28 1.17 -9.70
C HIS A 133 -1.48 0.22 -9.79
N TYR A 134 -2.70 0.70 -9.50
CA TYR A 134 -3.91 -0.15 -9.50
C TYR A 134 -4.58 -0.27 -10.87
N ARG A 135 -4.35 0.71 -11.74
CA ARG A 135 -4.87 0.77 -13.11
C ARG A 135 -3.76 1.16 -14.08
N PRO A 136 -2.77 0.28 -14.30
CA PRO A 136 -1.85 0.48 -15.41
C PRO A 136 -2.69 0.60 -16.69
N ALA A 137 -2.56 1.72 -17.39
CA ALA A 137 -3.27 1.93 -18.66
C ALA A 137 -2.99 0.73 -19.58
N GLY A 138 -4.04 -0.05 -19.87
CA GLY A 138 -4.01 -1.11 -20.87
C GLY A 138 -4.18 -0.55 -22.28
#